data_AF-A0AAW4JTE9-F1
#
_entry.id   AF-A0AAW4JTE9-F1
#
_cell.length_a   1.000
_cell.length_b   1.000
_cell.length_c   1.000
_cell.angle_alpha   90.00
_cell.angle_beta   90.00
_cell.angle_gamma   90.00
#
_symmetry.space_group_name_H-M   'P 1'
#
loop_
_entity.id
_entity.type
_entity.pdbx_description
1 polymer ?
#
loop_
_entity_poly.entity_id
_entity_poly.type
_entity_poly.pdbx_seq_one_letter_code
_entity_poly.pdbx_strand_id
1 'polypeptide(L)'
;MNEQAESKSETAKLVDKKRIAICGGTLGRENRYYVRGQVVDVGITEEMRDDSRWDLLNGLFEGQEKEITPFLDYGLEPVRKPILVAEIWDESDVLVHQSPEIKGDEGGFFFHEFTKPLPPGKYIFQIRFRKLDSYRQFTKDIAYLNQKGKSEISGQSLIGKGKLRILPENFNGYVTTSDIDQTYLATDIHSNKGKLSTLFETPQQKLPLPGMPALYREIRLATEDSPLCFISASPHFFRRTLLSTIQSHSITTESLHLKYLEGTIKGIVEKFWDSVTHPAKFITDGILGSMERIRKFAGASFQSLFDQMSYKLTILLRDRLYLPTNAKEILIGDNTESDYLIFILYQYILCGKMQGKELEDYLYRLNFLGRDAITRDAARIIRELGEENRNIHGDLNSVSLVLINKTVHGPDQEEMHWNIQSALPAGIDPFKQKEIHPYILTEGAPGFAVVLQDNGILDTSAVFRIVAEMAGEWMEGKVIDSTALMEWIQNLTLPGDYQNEKDLILEGLKKALKKEEIS
;
A
#
# COMPACT_ATOMS: atom_id res chain seq x y z
N MET A 1 -17.78 -36.16 34.95
CA MET A 1 -17.14 -35.87 33.66
C MET A 1 -18.20 -35.22 32.79
N ASN A 2 -18.16 -33.89 32.70
CA ASN A 2 -19.01 -33.12 31.80
C ASN A 2 -18.30 -33.08 30.45
N GLU A 3 -18.84 -33.77 29.45
CA GLU A 3 -18.47 -33.57 28.05
C GLU A 3 -19.02 -32.22 27.62
N GLN A 4 -18.11 -31.24 27.48
CA GLN A 4 -18.42 -30.02 26.72
C GLN A 4 -18.58 -30.41 25.26
N ALA A 5 -19.81 -30.36 24.78
CA ALA A 5 -20.12 -30.44 23.37
C ALA A 5 -19.38 -29.30 22.64
N GLU A 6 -18.43 -29.66 21.78
CA GLU A 6 -17.88 -28.76 20.77
C GLU A 6 -19.03 -28.24 19.92
N SER A 7 -19.40 -26.97 20.11
CA SER A 7 -20.34 -26.28 19.24
C SER A 7 -19.68 -26.12 17.87
N LYS A 8 -20.01 -26.99 16.94
CA LYS A 8 -19.80 -26.74 15.51
C LYS A 8 -20.47 -25.41 15.18
N SER A 9 -19.68 -24.39 14.88
CA SER A 9 -20.14 -23.13 14.29
C SER A 9 -20.99 -23.47 13.06
N GLU A 10 -22.32 -23.36 13.18
CA GLU A 10 -23.19 -23.32 12.01
C GLU A 10 -22.70 -22.19 11.12
N THR A 11 -22.22 -22.50 9.90
CA THR A 11 -21.91 -21.49 8.89
C THR A 11 -23.11 -20.57 8.74
N ALA A 12 -22.97 -19.32 9.21
CA ALA A 12 -24.05 -18.36 9.24
C ALA A 12 -24.63 -18.20 7.83
N LYS A 13 -25.94 -18.46 7.69
CA LYS A 13 -26.61 -18.46 6.40
C LYS A 13 -26.69 -17.03 5.88
N LEU A 14 -26.14 -16.79 4.68
CA LEU A 14 -26.34 -15.52 3.98
C LEU A 14 -27.81 -15.37 3.60
N VAL A 15 -28.38 -14.20 3.91
CA VAL A 15 -29.81 -13.91 3.74
C VAL A 15 -30.08 -12.80 2.72
N ASP A 16 -29.10 -11.93 2.46
CA ASP A 16 -29.22 -10.82 1.53
C ASP A 16 -27.81 -10.34 1.10
N LYS A 17 -27.75 -9.22 0.38
CA LYS A 17 -26.52 -8.52 0.02
C LYS A 17 -26.59 -7.04 0.42
N LYS A 18 -25.44 -6.47 0.80
CA LYS A 18 -25.26 -5.05 1.08
C LYS A 18 -24.25 -4.46 0.10
N ARG A 19 -24.56 -3.29 -0.43
CA ARG A 19 -23.68 -2.54 -1.33
C ARG A 19 -22.76 -1.64 -0.52
N ILE A 20 -21.45 -1.76 -0.71
CA ILE A 20 -20.45 -0.94 -0.04
C ILE A 20 -19.48 -0.29 -1.02
N ALA A 21 -18.91 0.85 -0.64
CA ALA A 21 -17.79 1.48 -1.32
C ALA A 21 -16.53 1.36 -0.44
N ILE A 22 -15.54 0.59 -0.92
CA ILE A 22 -14.26 0.42 -0.24
C ILE A 22 -13.31 1.51 -0.76
N CYS A 23 -12.96 2.44 0.13
CA CYS A 23 -12.18 3.63 -0.20
C CYS A 23 -10.73 3.50 0.29
N GLY A 24 -9.79 4.14 -0.40
CA GLY A 24 -8.36 4.02 -0.10
C GLY A 24 -7.75 5.15 0.71
N GLY A 25 -8.54 6.14 1.14
CA GLY A 25 -8.03 7.42 1.61
C GLY A 25 -7.29 8.21 0.50
N THR A 26 -7.21 9.53 0.65
CA THR A 26 -6.49 10.40 -0.28
C THR A 26 -5.80 11.57 0.42
N LEU A 27 -4.68 12.00 -0.16
CA LEU A 27 -3.96 13.21 0.21
C LEU A 27 -4.07 14.21 -0.94
N GLY A 28 -4.25 15.47 -0.60
CA GLY A 28 -4.45 16.55 -1.56
C GLY A 28 -3.85 17.87 -1.09
N ARG A 29 -3.95 18.88 -1.95
CA ARG A 29 -3.62 20.27 -1.66
C ARG A 29 -4.80 21.17 -1.97
N GLU A 30 -4.76 22.41 -1.48
CA GLU A 30 -5.92 23.30 -1.46
C GLU A 30 -6.65 23.37 -2.80
N ASN A 31 -5.93 23.46 -3.92
CA ASN A 31 -6.54 23.64 -5.24
C ASN A 31 -6.69 22.35 -6.05
N ARG A 32 -6.22 21.22 -5.54
CA ARG A 32 -6.22 19.95 -6.28
C ARG A 32 -6.21 18.77 -5.33
N TYR A 33 -7.26 17.97 -5.37
CA TYR A 33 -7.41 16.76 -4.57
C TYR A 33 -8.36 15.79 -5.27
N TYR A 34 -8.43 14.54 -4.82
CA TYR A 34 -9.26 13.53 -5.46
C TYR A 34 -9.89 12.57 -4.46
N VAL A 35 -10.89 11.82 -4.93
CA VAL A 35 -11.46 10.67 -4.23
C VAL A 35 -11.47 9.46 -5.17
N ARG A 36 -11.34 8.27 -4.58
CA ARG A 36 -11.38 7.01 -5.32
C ARG A 36 -11.82 5.85 -4.44
N GLY A 37 -12.27 4.79 -5.08
CA GLY A 37 -12.60 3.54 -4.41
C GLY A 37 -13.18 2.52 -5.37
N GLN A 38 -13.76 1.47 -4.81
CA GLN A 38 -14.47 0.43 -5.55
C GLN A 38 -15.81 0.13 -4.88
N VAL A 39 -16.86 0.01 -5.69
CA VAL A 39 -18.19 -0.40 -5.24
C VAL A 39 -18.38 -1.89 -5.46
N VAL A 40 -18.72 -2.60 -4.39
CA VAL A 40 -18.91 -4.05 -4.37
C VAL A 40 -20.18 -4.42 -3.60
N ASP A 41 -20.77 -5.57 -3.93
CA ASP A 41 -21.86 -6.17 -3.18
C ASP A 41 -21.31 -7.30 -2.29
N VAL A 42 -21.59 -7.22 -0.98
CA VAL A 42 -21.15 -8.16 0.06
C VAL A 42 -22.36 -8.98 0.53
N GLY A 43 -22.21 -10.29 0.67
CA GLY A 43 -23.26 -11.12 1.29
C GLY A 43 -23.39 -10.82 2.78
N ILE A 44 -24.62 -10.71 3.29
CA ILE A 44 -24.89 -10.40 4.70
C ILE A 44 -25.75 -11.46 5.38
N THR A 45 -25.57 -11.60 6.70
CA THR A 45 -26.43 -12.39 7.60
C THR A 45 -27.56 -11.50 8.16
N GLU A 46 -28.51 -12.07 8.91
CA GLU A 46 -29.59 -11.26 9.53
C GLU A 46 -29.06 -10.24 10.54
N GLU A 47 -28.03 -10.58 11.31
CA GLU A 47 -27.39 -9.65 12.26
C GLU A 47 -26.73 -8.47 11.53
N MET A 48 -26.23 -8.71 10.33
CA MET A 48 -25.55 -7.72 9.50
C MET A 48 -26.50 -6.73 8.82
N ARG A 49 -27.83 -6.84 9.02
CA ARG A 49 -28.79 -5.81 8.57
C ARG A 49 -28.74 -4.54 9.42
N ASP A 50 -28.15 -4.58 10.60
CA ASP A 50 -27.98 -3.39 11.45
C ASP A 50 -26.85 -2.49 10.91
N ASP A 51 -27.24 -1.46 10.16
CA ASP A 51 -26.35 -0.46 9.58
C ASP A 51 -25.47 0.27 10.59
N SER A 52 -25.90 0.39 11.86
CA SER A 52 -25.15 1.12 12.89
C SER A 52 -23.85 0.41 13.31
N ARG A 53 -23.75 -0.89 13.02
CA ARG A 53 -22.61 -1.75 13.36
C ARG A 53 -21.61 -1.92 12.22
N TRP A 54 -21.84 -1.26 11.08
CA TRP A 54 -20.92 -1.25 9.95
C TRP A 54 -19.93 -0.08 10.07
N ASP A 55 -18.65 -0.39 10.04
CA ASP A 55 -17.63 0.63 9.80
C ASP A 55 -17.55 0.94 8.30
N LEU A 56 -18.09 2.09 7.92
CA LEU A 56 -18.09 2.54 6.53
C LEU A 56 -16.72 3.03 6.02
N LEU A 57 -15.73 3.24 6.90
CA LEU A 57 -14.36 3.58 6.47
C LEU A 57 -13.64 2.36 5.93
N ASN A 58 -13.75 1.23 6.65
CA ASN A 58 -13.11 -0.03 6.26
C ASN A 58 -14.06 -0.94 5.46
N GLY A 59 -15.37 -0.67 5.49
CA GLY A 59 -16.38 -1.49 4.83
C GLY A 59 -16.55 -2.85 5.48
N LEU A 60 -16.38 -2.95 6.81
CA LEU A 60 -16.46 -4.19 7.59
C LEU A 60 -17.58 -4.08 8.63
N PHE A 61 -18.19 -5.22 8.93
CA PHE A 61 -19.11 -5.34 10.05
C PHE A 61 -18.32 -5.61 11.33
N GLU A 62 -18.78 -5.05 12.45
CA GLU A 62 -18.17 -5.21 13.77
C GLU A 62 -17.76 -6.67 14.05
N GLY A 63 -16.48 -6.88 14.37
CA GLY A 63 -15.87 -8.17 14.66
C GLY A 63 -15.11 -8.77 13.47
N GLN A 64 -15.47 -8.42 12.24
CA GLN A 64 -14.80 -8.94 11.03
C GLN A 64 -13.37 -8.41 10.87
N GLU A 65 -13.00 -7.32 11.55
CA GLU A 65 -11.66 -6.71 11.47
C GLU A 65 -10.55 -7.66 11.96
N LYS A 66 -10.92 -8.75 12.65
CA LYS A 66 -9.97 -9.77 13.14
C LYS A 66 -9.92 -11.05 12.31
N GLU A 67 -10.90 -11.26 11.45
CA GLU A 67 -11.05 -12.53 10.73
C GLU A 67 -11.00 -12.34 9.21
N ILE A 68 -11.07 -11.09 8.73
CA ILE A 68 -11.07 -10.79 7.31
C ILE A 68 -9.75 -11.23 6.66
N THR A 69 -9.85 -11.97 5.56
CA THR A 69 -8.69 -12.36 4.76
C THR A 69 -8.86 -11.81 3.35
N PRO A 70 -7.76 -11.55 2.61
CA PRO A 70 -7.86 -11.13 1.22
C PRO A 70 -8.66 -12.10 0.34
N PHE A 71 -8.69 -13.39 0.71
CA PHE A 71 -9.51 -14.40 0.03
C PHE A 71 -11.02 -14.13 0.14
N LEU A 72 -11.51 -13.66 1.30
CA LEU A 72 -12.91 -13.28 1.46
C LEU A 72 -13.28 -12.07 0.59
N ASP A 73 -12.34 -11.13 0.42
CA ASP A 73 -12.51 -9.95 -0.43
C ASP A 73 -12.39 -10.27 -1.93
N TYR A 74 -11.58 -11.26 -2.27
CA TYR A 74 -11.39 -11.71 -3.65
C TYR A 74 -12.72 -12.08 -4.32
N GLY A 75 -13.60 -12.73 -3.56
CA GLY A 75 -14.92 -13.19 -4.02
C GLY A 75 -16.00 -12.12 -4.10
N LEU A 76 -15.71 -10.87 -3.72
CA LEU A 76 -16.71 -9.80 -3.76
C LEU A 76 -17.12 -9.46 -5.18
N GLU A 77 -18.42 -9.31 -5.38
CA GLU A 77 -18.99 -9.01 -6.69
C GLU A 77 -18.88 -7.49 -6.96
N PRO A 78 -18.15 -7.06 -7.99
CA PRO A 78 -18.11 -5.66 -8.36
C PRO A 78 -19.46 -5.19 -8.90
N VAL A 79 -19.88 -3.99 -8.48
CA VAL A 79 -21.09 -3.33 -8.99
C VAL A 79 -20.73 -2.65 -10.30
N ARG A 80 -21.37 -3.05 -11.39
CA ARG A 80 -20.98 -2.56 -12.73
C ARG A 80 -21.59 -1.18 -13.01
N LYS A 81 -20.75 -0.23 -13.40
CA LYS A 81 -21.11 1.15 -13.77
C LYS A 81 -22.05 1.83 -12.75
N PRO A 82 -21.64 1.92 -11.48
CA PRO A 82 -22.41 2.64 -10.47
C PRO A 82 -22.37 4.15 -10.79
N ILE A 83 -23.48 4.84 -10.54
CA ILE A 83 -23.51 6.31 -10.55
C ILE A 83 -23.52 6.78 -9.11
N LEU A 84 -22.53 7.59 -8.77
CA LEU A 84 -22.20 7.99 -7.41
C LEU A 84 -22.16 9.51 -7.27
N VAL A 85 -22.17 9.99 -6.03
CA VAL A 85 -21.83 11.36 -5.64
C VAL A 85 -20.89 11.28 -4.45
N ALA A 86 -19.80 12.03 -4.47
CA ALA A 86 -18.93 12.20 -3.32
C ALA A 86 -19.27 13.50 -2.60
N GLU A 87 -19.46 13.41 -1.29
CA GLU A 87 -19.70 14.54 -0.38
C GLU A 87 -18.51 14.66 0.56
N ILE A 88 -17.97 15.85 0.76
CA ILE A 88 -16.83 16.11 1.65
C ILE A 88 -17.33 16.82 2.89
N TRP A 89 -17.01 16.25 4.04
CA TRP A 89 -17.44 16.69 5.35
C TRP A 89 -16.21 17.05 6.18
N ASP A 90 -16.28 18.17 6.89
CA ASP A 90 -15.24 18.56 7.85
C ASP A 90 -15.39 17.80 9.18
N GLU A 91 -14.46 18.05 10.12
CA GLU A 91 -14.46 17.41 11.45
C GLU A 91 -15.65 17.84 12.34
N SER A 92 -16.40 18.87 11.95
CA SER A 92 -17.62 19.33 12.62
C SER A 92 -18.90 18.75 12.00
N ASP A 93 -18.76 17.73 11.14
CA ASP A 93 -19.85 17.11 10.37
C ASP A 93 -20.64 18.13 9.53
N VAL A 94 -19.95 19.12 8.94
CA VAL A 94 -20.54 20.05 7.98
C VAL A 94 -20.13 19.68 6.55
N LEU A 95 -21.12 19.58 5.66
CA LEU A 95 -20.89 19.38 4.23
C LEU A 95 -20.24 20.63 3.62
N VAL A 96 -18.99 20.51 3.19
CA VAL A 96 -18.19 21.61 2.62
C VAL A 96 -18.10 21.56 1.10
N HIS A 97 -18.22 20.37 0.50
CA HIS A 97 -18.12 20.19 -0.95
C HIS A 97 -18.91 18.97 -1.42
N GLN A 98 -19.44 19.03 -2.64
CA GLN A 98 -20.09 17.90 -3.29
C GLN A 98 -19.65 17.80 -4.76
N SER A 99 -19.38 16.57 -5.22
CA SER A 99 -19.06 16.30 -6.62
C SER A 99 -20.30 16.33 -7.52
N PRO A 100 -20.15 16.51 -8.85
CA PRO A 100 -21.14 16.04 -9.82
C PRO A 100 -21.32 14.51 -9.77
N GLU A 101 -22.22 13.96 -10.60
CA GLU A 101 -22.37 12.51 -10.76
C GLU A 101 -21.03 11.89 -11.22
N ILE A 102 -20.50 10.96 -10.43
CA ILE A 102 -19.30 10.18 -10.73
C ILE A 102 -19.74 8.86 -11.35
N LYS A 103 -19.22 8.54 -12.54
CA LYS A 103 -19.49 7.27 -13.21
C LYS A 103 -18.37 6.28 -12.86
N GLY A 104 -18.73 5.19 -12.20
CA GLY A 104 -17.81 4.06 -12.02
C GLY A 104 -17.69 3.22 -13.29
N ASP A 105 -16.67 2.38 -13.32
CA ASP A 105 -16.37 1.49 -14.45
C ASP A 105 -17.05 0.11 -14.34
N GLU A 106 -16.68 -0.80 -15.23
CA GLU A 106 -17.18 -2.18 -15.25
C GLU A 106 -16.76 -3.01 -14.03
N GLY A 107 -15.67 -2.65 -13.37
CA GLY A 107 -15.19 -3.28 -12.14
C GLY A 107 -15.69 -2.59 -10.86
N GLY A 108 -16.56 -1.58 -10.99
CA GLY A 108 -17.09 -0.80 -9.89
C GLY A 108 -16.11 0.24 -9.34
N PHE A 109 -14.95 0.45 -9.99
CA PHE A 109 -14.00 1.46 -9.58
C PHE A 109 -14.49 2.84 -9.98
N PHE A 110 -14.19 3.82 -9.14
CA PHE A 110 -14.48 5.21 -9.41
C PHE A 110 -13.31 6.09 -9.02
N PHE A 111 -13.18 7.20 -9.72
CA PHE A 111 -12.19 8.25 -9.46
C PHE A 111 -12.83 9.59 -9.81
N HIS A 112 -12.61 10.59 -8.98
CA HIS A 112 -12.99 11.96 -9.28
C HIS A 112 -11.99 12.94 -8.69
N GLU A 113 -11.48 13.82 -9.55
CA GLU A 113 -10.60 14.93 -9.17
C GLU A 113 -11.44 16.20 -8.96
N PHE A 114 -11.11 16.92 -7.90
CA PHE A 114 -11.66 18.21 -7.57
C PHE A 114 -10.60 19.29 -7.78
N THR A 115 -11.02 20.38 -8.43
CA THR A 115 -10.18 21.55 -8.71
C THR A 115 -10.68 22.82 -8.02
N LYS A 116 -11.85 22.76 -7.37
CA LYS A 116 -12.35 23.88 -6.58
C LYS A 116 -11.64 23.88 -5.22
N PRO A 117 -11.16 25.05 -4.74
CA PRO A 117 -10.39 25.12 -3.52
C PRO A 117 -11.10 24.55 -2.29
N LEU A 118 -10.34 23.85 -1.44
CA LEU A 118 -10.74 23.37 -0.12
C LEU A 118 -9.67 23.80 0.89
N PRO A 119 -10.03 24.38 2.06
CA PRO A 119 -9.03 24.78 3.04
C PRO A 119 -8.16 23.61 3.54
N PRO A 120 -6.93 23.89 4.03
CA PRO A 120 -6.11 22.86 4.66
C PRO A 120 -6.81 22.26 5.88
N GLY A 121 -6.73 20.95 6.03
CA GLY A 121 -7.40 20.24 7.11
C GLY A 121 -7.58 18.76 6.87
N LYS A 122 -8.22 18.09 7.84
CA LYS A 122 -8.65 16.69 7.76
C LYS A 122 -10.15 16.65 7.49
N TYR A 123 -10.55 15.77 6.59
CA TYR A 123 -11.92 15.64 6.10
C TYR A 123 -12.30 14.16 6.00
N ILE A 124 -13.60 13.91 6.02
CA ILE A 124 -14.18 12.63 5.64
C ILE A 124 -15.00 12.83 4.38
N PHE A 125 -14.70 12.06 3.33
CA PHE A 125 -15.58 11.99 2.17
C PHE A 125 -16.56 10.82 2.32
N GLN A 126 -17.79 11.05 1.92
CA GLN A 126 -18.89 10.09 1.93
C GLN A 126 -19.28 9.77 0.49
N ILE A 127 -19.42 8.48 0.17
CA ILE A 127 -19.83 8.02 -1.15
C ILE A 127 -21.30 7.68 -1.13
N ARG A 128 -22.08 8.48 -1.86
CA ARG A 128 -23.51 8.23 -2.04
C ARG A 128 -23.81 7.52 -3.35
N PHE A 129 -24.50 6.39 -3.26
CA PHE A 129 -25.07 5.69 -4.39
C PHE A 129 -26.32 6.42 -4.90
N ARG A 130 -26.42 6.60 -6.23
CA ARG A 130 -27.58 7.23 -6.87
C ARG A 130 -28.40 6.23 -7.68
N LYS A 131 -27.76 5.58 -8.64
CA LYS A 131 -28.41 4.67 -9.61
C LYS A 131 -27.37 3.79 -10.30
N LEU A 132 -27.85 2.86 -11.13
CA LEU A 132 -27.02 2.04 -12.02
C LEU A 132 -27.10 2.57 -13.46
N ASP A 133 -25.97 2.52 -14.17
CA ASP A 133 -25.89 2.75 -15.63
C ASP A 133 -25.62 1.43 -16.39
N SER A 134 -25.96 0.29 -15.77
CA SER A 134 -25.75 -1.05 -16.32
C SER A 134 -27.01 -1.89 -16.25
N TYR A 135 -27.61 -2.18 -17.40
CA TYR A 135 -28.79 -3.05 -17.50
C TYR A 135 -28.52 -4.44 -16.92
N ARG A 136 -27.33 -5.01 -17.17
CA ARG A 136 -26.96 -6.32 -16.63
C ARG A 136 -26.82 -6.31 -15.11
N GLN A 137 -26.37 -5.21 -14.50
CA GLN A 137 -26.39 -5.09 -13.05
C GLN A 137 -27.84 -4.96 -12.54
N PHE A 138 -28.65 -4.13 -13.20
CA PHE A 138 -30.06 -3.96 -12.84
C PHE A 138 -30.85 -5.28 -12.86
N THR A 139 -30.67 -6.13 -13.87
CA THR A 139 -31.30 -7.46 -13.92
C THR A 139 -30.85 -8.37 -12.77
N LYS A 140 -29.58 -8.29 -12.34
CA LYS A 140 -29.10 -9.02 -11.16
C LYS A 140 -29.78 -8.51 -9.89
N ASP A 141 -29.85 -7.19 -9.71
CA ASP A 141 -30.45 -6.56 -8.53
C ASP A 141 -31.95 -6.93 -8.40
N ILE A 142 -32.70 -7.03 -9.52
CA ILE A 142 -34.11 -7.48 -9.53
C ILE A 142 -34.29 -8.88 -8.93
N ALA A 143 -33.34 -9.80 -9.14
CA ALA A 143 -33.43 -11.15 -8.59
C ALA A 143 -33.45 -11.15 -7.05
N TYR A 144 -32.85 -10.16 -6.42
CA TYR A 144 -32.84 -9.99 -4.97
C TYR A 144 -34.06 -9.21 -4.46
N LEU A 145 -34.57 -8.25 -5.24
CA LEU A 145 -35.78 -7.49 -4.92
C LEU A 145 -37.06 -8.36 -4.85
N ASN A 146 -37.08 -9.51 -5.52
CA ASN A 146 -38.22 -10.42 -5.53
C ASN A 146 -38.28 -11.35 -4.30
N GLN A 147 -37.31 -11.30 -3.39
CA GLN A 147 -37.34 -12.06 -2.13
C GLN A 147 -38.28 -11.38 -1.11
N LYS A 148 -38.94 -12.15 -0.24
CA LYS A 148 -39.89 -11.59 0.75
C LYS A 148 -39.15 -10.72 1.77
N GLY A 149 -39.17 -9.40 1.58
CA GLY A 149 -38.54 -8.39 2.46
C GLY A 149 -38.10 -7.15 1.67
N LYS A 150 -37.67 -6.07 2.33
CA LYS A 150 -36.93 -4.99 1.66
C LYS A 150 -35.47 -5.43 1.55
N SER A 151 -34.93 -5.51 0.33
CA SER A 151 -33.52 -5.85 0.13
C SER A 151 -32.62 -4.65 0.44
N GLU A 152 -31.52 -4.90 1.16
CA GLU A 152 -30.56 -3.87 1.58
C GLU A 152 -29.88 -3.18 0.39
N ILE A 153 -29.69 -3.85 -0.75
CA ILE A 153 -29.14 -3.27 -1.98
C ILE A 153 -29.91 -2.01 -2.42
N SER A 154 -31.22 -1.96 -2.16
CA SER A 154 -32.12 -0.91 -2.66
C SER A 154 -32.36 0.25 -1.69
N GLY A 155 -32.04 0.08 -0.40
CA GLY A 155 -32.38 1.03 0.65
C GLY A 155 -31.30 2.07 0.95
N GLN A 156 -30.04 1.81 0.59
CA GLN A 156 -28.91 2.57 1.11
C GLN A 156 -28.38 3.61 0.13
N SER A 157 -28.47 4.89 0.54
CA SER A 157 -27.86 5.99 -0.22
C SER A 157 -26.39 6.18 0.13
N LEU A 158 -25.99 6.01 1.40
CA LEU A 158 -24.60 6.12 1.82
C LEU A 158 -23.98 4.72 1.87
N ILE A 159 -22.96 4.48 1.05
CA ILE A 159 -22.39 3.14 0.87
C ILE A 159 -20.94 3.03 1.32
N GLY A 160 -20.26 4.13 1.64
CA GLY A 160 -18.91 4.10 2.17
C GLY A 160 -18.37 5.46 2.54
N LYS A 161 -17.27 5.47 3.28
CA LYS A 161 -16.53 6.65 3.71
C LYS A 161 -15.05 6.49 3.40
N GLY A 162 -14.33 7.60 3.30
CA GLY A 162 -12.87 7.61 3.23
C GLY A 162 -12.29 8.88 3.85
N LYS A 163 -11.03 8.81 4.24
CA LYS A 163 -10.29 9.97 4.78
C LYS A 163 -9.71 10.80 3.64
N LEU A 164 -9.76 12.13 3.80
CA LEU A 164 -9.10 13.09 2.91
C LEU A 164 -8.31 14.07 3.77
N ARG A 165 -7.04 14.30 3.44
CA ARG A 165 -6.24 15.35 4.06
C ARG A 165 -5.84 16.37 3.00
N ILE A 166 -6.04 17.65 3.30
CA ILE A 166 -5.62 18.77 2.45
C ILE A 166 -4.45 19.49 3.11
N LEU A 167 -3.34 19.59 2.37
CA LEU A 167 -2.16 20.36 2.75
C LEU A 167 -2.24 21.78 2.18
N PRO A 168 -1.69 22.78 2.89
CA PRO A 168 -1.60 24.14 2.35
C PRO A 168 -0.60 24.20 1.19
N GLU A 169 -0.81 25.07 0.21
CA GLU A 169 0.09 25.20 -0.95
C GLU A 169 1.51 25.63 -0.57
N ASN A 170 1.66 26.32 0.57
CA ASN A 170 2.95 26.71 1.12
C ASN A 170 3.59 25.66 2.04
N PHE A 171 2.99 24.47 2.16
CA PHE A 171 3.55 23.38 2.97
C PHE A 171 4.97 23.03 2.55
N ASN A 172 5.87 22.98 3.52
CA ASN A 172 7.29 22.67 3.33
C ASN A 172 7.79 21.54 4.26
N GLY A 173 6.84 20.84 4.90
CA GLY A 173 7.10 19.70 5.78
C GLY A 173 7.28 18.40 5.01
N TYR A 174 7.39 17.31 5.77
CA TYR A 174 7.61 15.98 5.22
C TYR A 174 6.30 15.29 4.81
N VAL A 175 6.38 14.42 3.82
CA VAL A 175 5.39 13.43 3.43
C VAL A 175 6.12 12.10 3.29
N THR A 176 5.70 11.10 4.07
CA THR A 176 6.33 9.78 4.04
C THR A 176 5.53 8.86 3.14
N THR A 177 6.18 8.25 2.17
CA THR A 177 5.59 7.21 1.32
C THR A 177 6.37 5.92 1.51
N SER A 178 5.68 4.86 1.92
CA SER A 178 6.31 3.59 2.22
C SER A 178 5.72 2.45 1.39
N ASP A 179 6.58 1.54 0.96
CA ASP A 179 6.16 0.21 0.57
C ASP A 179 5.65 -0.60 1.77
N ILE A 180 4.94 -1.71 1.51
CA ILE A 180 4.41 -2.62 2.52
C ILE A 180 5.22 -3.91 2.64
N ASP A 181 5.43 -4.61 1.53
CA ASP A 181 5.92 -5.98 1.55
C ASP A 181 7.46 -5.96 1.70
N GLN A 182 8.04 -6.70 2.65
CA GLN A 182 9.47 -6.55 3.04
C GLN A 182 9.90 -5.18 3.57
N THR A 183 9.00 -4.21 3.66
CA THR A 183 9.30 -2.87 4.17
C THR A 183 8.62 -2.61 5.49
N TYR A 184 7.30 -2.83 5.55
CA TYR A 184 6.50 -2.73 6.77
C TYR A 184 6.15 -4.11 7.32
N LEU A 185 5.71 -5.03 6.46
CA LEU A 185 5.31 -6.39 6.84
C LEU A 185 6.41 -7.40 6.52
N ALA A 186 6.61 -8.34 7.45
CA ALA A 186 7.49 -9.47 7.27
C ALA A 186 6.79 -10.54 6.41
N THR A 187 6.93 -10.46 5.08
CA THR A 187 6.28 -11.39 4.15
C THR A 187 7.25 -12.43 3.57
N ASP A 188 6.94 -13.73 3.62
CA ASP A 188 7.81 -14.73 2.99
C ASP A 188 7.62 -14.74 1.46
N ILE A 189 8.30 -13.83 0.74
CA ILE A 189 8.17 -13.67 -0.71
C ILE A 189 8.80 -14.84 -1.50
N HIS A 190 9.68 -15.62 -0.86
CA HIS A 190 10.62 -16.53 -1.55
C HIS A 190 10.06 -17.88 -2.00
N SER A 191 8.77 -18.14 -1.83
CA SER A 191 8.13 -19.28 -2.48
C SER A 191 6.80 -18.89 -3.10
N ASN A 192 6.47 -19.49 -4.25
CA ASN A 192 5.13 -19.45 -4.81
C ASN A 192 4.07 -19.95 -3.80
N LYS A 193 4.46 -20.61 -2.69
CA LYS A 193 3.55 -20.97 -1.60
C LYS A 193 3.33 -19.82 -0.61
N GLY A 194 4.33 -18.99 -0.34
CA GLY A 194 4.24 -17.82 0.55
C GLY A 194 3.33 -16.72 -0.01
N LYS A 195 3.42 -16.42 -1.31
CA LYS A 195 2.49 -15.47 -1.98
C LYS A 195 1.02 -15.92 -1.96
N LEU A 196 0.79 -17.20 -1.73
CA LEU A 196 -0.53 -17.81 -1.65
C LEU A 196 -1.05 -17.81 -0.21
N SER A 197 -0.21 -18.11 0.78
CA SER A 197 -0.60 -18.07 2.19
C SER A 197 -1.05 -16.67 2.62
N THR A 198 -0.45 -15.62 2.05
CA THR A 198 -0.83 -14.22 2.32
C THR A 198 -2.29 -13.89 1.99
N LEU A 199 -2.95 -14.69 1.14
CA LEU A 199 -4.39 -14.54 0.86
C LEU A 199 -5.28 -15.00 2.01
N PHE A 200 -4.78 -15.86 2.88
CA PHE A 200 -5.52 -16.47 3.98
C PHE A 200 -5.10 -15.92 5.35
N GLU A 201 -4.10 -15.05 5.38
CA GLU A 201 -3.67 -14.37 6.60
C GLU A 201 -4.69 -13.31 7.02
N THR A 202 -5.11 -13.37 8.29
CA THR A 202 -5.88 -12.32 8.94
C THR A 202 -4.98 -11.13 9.33
N PRO A 203 -5.55 -9.98 9.71
CA PRO A 203 -4.74 -8.83 10.15
C PRO A 203 -3.80 -9.14 11.32
N GLN A 204 -4.20 -10.04 12.22
CA GLN A 204 -3.40 -10.45 13.38
C GLN A 204 -2.25 -11.39 13.01
N GLN A 205 -2.37 -12.09 11.89
CA GLN A 205 -1.34 -12.99 11.37
C GLN A 205 -0.31 -12.23 10.51
N LYS A 206 -0.65 -11.03 10.04
CA LYS A 206 0.26 -10.16 9.28
C LYS A 206 1.20 -9.42 10.22
N LEU A 207 2.30 -10.08 10.54
CA LEU A 207 3.32 -9.55 11.44
C LEU A 207 4.11 -8.42 10.78
N PRO A 208 4.30 -7.28 11.45
CA PRO A 208 5.18 -6.22 10.99
C PRO A 208 6.64 -6.65 11.14
N LEU A 209 7.52 -6.02 10.38
CA LEU A 209 8.95 -6.04 10.69
C LEU A 209 9.17 -5.32 12.05
N PRO A 210 10.06 -5.85 12.91
CA PRO A 210 10.20 -5.34 14.25
C PRO A 210 10.48 -3.83 14.32
N GLY A 211 9.75 -3.13 15.18
CA GLY A 211 9.88 -1.68 15.39
C GLY A 211 9.36 -0.78 14.26
N MET A 212 8.96 -1.32 13.10
CA MET A 212 8.44 -0.49 11.99
C MET A 212 7.14 0.26 12.34
N PRO A 213 6.17 -0.33 13.07
CA PRO A 213 5.00 0.44 13.54
C PRO A 213 5.39 1.64 14.40
N ALA A 214 6.35 1.46 15.31
CA ALA A 214 6.87 2.53 16.16
C ALA A 214 7.53 3.61 15.32
N LEU A 215 8.38 3.21 14.36
CA LEU A 215 9.05 4.13 13.44
C LEU A 215 8.05 5.05 12.73
N TYR A 216 6.98 4.52 12.14
CA TYR A 216 5.97 5.33 11.46
C TYR A 216 5.27 6.32 12.40
N ARG A 217 4.93 5.88 13.62
CA ARG A 217 4.31 6.77 14.62
C ARG A 217 5.26 7.88 15.06
N GLU A 218 6.53 7.56 15.28
CA GLU A 218 7.55 8.51 15.69
C GLU A 218 7.92 9.51 14.59
N ILE A 219 8.03 9.07 13.33
CA ILE A 219 8.22 10.00 12.20
C ILE A 219 7.10 11.02 12.18
N ARG A 220 5.84 10.57 12.23
CA ARG A 220 4.68 11.49 12.24
C ARG A 220 4.73 12.44 13.43
N LEU A 221 5.01 11.92 14.63
CA LEU A 221 5.07 12.73 15.85
C LEU A 221 6.15 13.82 15.76
N ALA A 222 7.36 13.46 15.31
CA ALA A 222 8.49 14.37 15.24
C ALA A 222 8.36 15.41 14.11
N THR A 223 7.52 15.16 13.11
CA THR A 223 7.32 16.04 11.95
C THR A 223 5.94 16.70 11.94
N GLU A 224 5.40 16.99 13.12
CA GLU A 224 4.14 17.72 13.32
C GLU A 224 2.93 17.06 12.63
N ASP A 225 2.78 15.76 12.87
CA ASP A 225 1.76 14.91 12.26
C ASP A 225 1.86 14.87 10.74
N SER A 226 3.06 14.63 10.19
CA SER A 226 3.24 14.51 8.73
C SER A 226 2.32 13.44 8.11
N PRO A 227 1.94 13.57 6.83
CA PRO A 227 1.22 12.52 6.13
C PRO A 227 2.08 11.25 5.94
N LEU A 228 1.41 10.10 6.01
CA LEU A 228 1.95 8.78 5.72
C LEU A 228 1.07 8.06 4.70
N CYS A 229 1.66 7.74 3.56
CA CYS A 229 1.04 7.04 2.45
C CYS A 229 1.69 5.65 2.26
N PHE A 230 0.87 4.63 2.01
CA PHE A 230 1.36 3.30 1.66
C PHE A 230 1.11 2.99 0.19
N ILE A 231 2.10 2.39 -0.47
CA ILE A 231 1.98 1.88 -1.84
C ILE A 231 2.37 0.40 -1.81
N SER A 232 1.58 -0.47 -2.43
CA SER A 232 1.96 -1.87 -2.62
C SER A 232 1.47 -2.37 -3.98
N ALA A 233 2.29 -3.21 -4.61
CA ALA A 233 1.88 -3.90 -5.83
C ALA A 233 0.90 -5.05 -5.56
N SER A 234 0.54 -5.30 -4.31
CA SER A 234 -0.50 -6.26 -3.92
C SER A 234 -1.86 -5.90 -4.53
N PRO A 235 -2.70 -6.91 -4.85
CA PRO A 235 -4.00 -6.67 -5.46
C PRO A 235 -4.97 -5.87 -4.59
N HIS A 236 -5.87 -5.11 -5.22
CA HIS A 236 -6.89 -4.28 -4.55
C HIS A 236 -7.75 -5.00 -3.50
N PHE A 237 -7.97 -6.32 -3.60
CA PHE A 237 -8.74 -7.09 -2.62
C PHE A 237 -7.99 -7.32 -1.29
N PHE A 238 -6.74 -6.87 -1.16
CA PHE A 238 -6.06 -6.80 0.14
C PHE A 238 -6.48 -5.59 0.98
N ARG A 239 -7.27 -4.65 0.40
CA ARG A 239 -7.54 -3.34 0.99
C ARG A 239 -8.08 -3.41 2.41
N ARG A 240 -9.16 -4.17 2.66
CA ARG A 240 -9.80 -4.21 3.98
C ARG A 240 -8.91 -4.89 5.02
N THR A 241 -8.22 -5.97 4.63
CA THR A 241 -7.24 -6.64 5.51
C THR A 241 -6.08 -5.71 5.87
N LEU A 242 -5.47 -5.02 4.89
CA LEU A 242 -4.33 -4.13 5.15
C LEU A 242 -4.73 -2.90 5.96
N LEU A 243 -5.88 -2.28 5.67
CA LEU A 243 -6.38 -1.17 6.50
C LEU A 243 -6.62 -1.62 7.95
N SER A 244 -7.20 -2.79 8.15
CA SER A 244 -7.40 -3.37 9.49
C SER A 244 -6.06 -3.68 10.18
N THR A 245 -5.05 -4.15 9.44
CA THR A 245 -3.69 -4.44 9.95
C THR A 245 -2.98 -3.15 10.38
N ILE A 246 -3.03 -2.12 9.54
CA ILE A 246 -2.46 -0.79 9.84
C ILE A 246 -3.14 -0.19 11.08
N GLN A 247 -4.46 -0.32 11.19
CA GLN A 247 -5.23 0.14 12.33
C GLN A 247 -4.89 -0.65 13.60
N SER A 248 -4.73 -1.98 13.55
CA SER A 248 -4.34 -2.79 14.72
C SER A 248 -2.95 -2.43 15.24
N HIS A 249 -2.06 -1.94 14.38
CA HIS A 249 -0.74 -1.44 14.76
C HIS A 249 -0.75 0.05 15.17
N SER A 250 -1.93 0.65 15.31
CA SER A 250 -2.12 2.07 15.69
C SER A 250 -1.39 3.05 14.76
N ILE A 251 -1.24 2.69 13.49
CA ILE A 251 -0.63 3.55 12.49
C ILE A 251 -1.73 4.38 11.84
N THR A 252 -1.56 5.70 11.84
CA THR A 252 -2.42 6.58 11.03
C THR A 252 -1.83 6.67 9.63
N THR A 253 -2.67 6.51 8.61
CA THR A 253 -2.31 6.66 7.20
C THR A 253 -3.36 7.49 6.46
N GLU A 254 -2.89 8.31 5.52
CA GLU A 254 -3.72 9.15 4.67
C GLU A 254 -4.19 8.41 3.42
N SER A 255 -3.37 7.50 2.88
CA SER A 255 -3.73 6.74 1.69
C SER A 255 -3.06 5.36 1.63
N LEU A 256 -3.78 4.41 1.03
CA LEU A 256 -3.31 3.06 0.70
C LEU A 256 -3.52 2.78 -0.79
N HIS A 257 -2.43 2.63 -1.54
CA HIS A 257 -2.42 2.35 -2.97
C HIS A 257 -2.17 0.87 -3.20
N LEU A 258 -3.11 0.22 -3.90
CA LEU A 258 -3.04 -1.20 -4.26
C LEU A 258 -3.28 -1.38 -5.75
N LYS A 259 -2.65 -2.41 -6.32
CA LYS A 259 -2.69 -2.69 -7.75
C LYS A 259 -4.06 -3.20 -8.17
N TYR A 260 -4.60 -2.58 -9.23
CA TYR A 260 -5.81 -3.08 -9.85
C TYR A 260 -5.50 -4.27 -10.75
N LEU A 261 -6.27 -5.35 -10.61
CA LEU A 261 -6.18 -6.53 -11.45
C LEU A 261 -7.47 -6.69 -12.24
N GLU A 262 -7.36 -6.66 -13.57
CA GLU A 262 -8.49 -6.87 -14.48
C GLU A 262 -9.04 -8.30 -14.42
N GLY A 263 -10.25 -8.50 -14.94
CA GLY A 263 -10.96 -9.80 -14.92
C GLY A 263 -10.20 -10.95 -15.60
N THR A 264 -9.41 -10.69 -16.64
CA THR A 264 -8.57 -11.70 -17.31
C THR A 264 -7.51 -12.26 -16.37
N ILE A 265 -6.98 -11.41 -15.49
CA ILE A 265 -5.97 -11.76 -14.50
C ILE A 265 -6.60 -12.52 -13.32
N LYS A 266 -7.80 -12.11 -12.86
CA LYS A 266 -8.57 -12.87 -11.86
C LYS A 266 -8.81 -14.31 -12.33
N GLY A 267 -9.18 -14.52 -13.59
CA GLY A 267 -9.36 -15.87 -14.15
C GLY A 267 -8.09 -16.74 -14.23
N ILE A 268 -6.91 -16.12 -14.25
CA ILE A 268 -5.62 -16.84 -14.17
C ILE A 268 -5.33 -17.25 -12.73
N VAL A 269 -5.56 -16.34 -11.78
CA VAL A 269 -5.43 -16.60 -10.35
C VAL A 269 -6.37 -17.73 -9.92
N GLU A 270 -7.64 -17.68 -10.34
CA GLU A 270 -8.62 -18.79 -10.16
C GLU A 270 -8.12 -20.14 -10.67
N LYS A 271 -7.61 -20.20 -11.91
CA LYS A 271 -7.12 -21.47 -12.48
C LYS A 271 -5.87 -21.99 -11.80
N PHE A 272 -4.99 -21.09 -11.36
CA PHE A 272 -3.84 -21.43 -10.54
C PHE A 272 -4.30 -22.01 -9.20
N TRP A 273 -5.33 -21.41 -8.58
CA TRP A 273 -5.91 -21.88 -7.33
C TRP A 273 -6.62 -23.23 -7.43
N ASP A 274 -7.44 -23.43 -8.45
CA ASP A 274 -8.10 -24.71 -8.72
C ASP A 274 -7.06 -25.82 -8.89
N SER A 275 -5.90 -25.50 -9.45
CA SER A 275 -4.80 -26.45 -9.64
C SER A 275 -4.09 -26.80 -8.33
N VAL A 276 -3.95 -25.85 -7.40
CA VAL A 276 -3.29 -26.05 -6.10
C VAL A 276 -4.20 -26.77 -5.10
N THR A 277 -5.51 -26.52 -5.14
CA THR A 277 -6.49 -27.10 -4.19
C THR A 277 -7.00 -28.49 -4.58
N HIS A 278 -6.78 -28.94 -5.82
CA HIS A 278 -7.18 -30.27 -6.31
C HIS A 278 -5.97 -31.18 -6.62
N PRO A 279 -5.36 -31.82 -5.61
CA PRO A 279 -4.17 -32.67 -5.80
C PRO A 279 -4.40 -33.84 -6.77
N ALA A 280 -5.64 -34.34 -6.89
CA ALA A 280 -5.99 -35.43 -7.81
C ALA A 280 -5.92 -35.05 -9.31
N LYS A 281 -6.18 -33.77 -9.66
CA LYS A 281 -6.03 -33.26 -11.04
C LYS A 281 -4.55 -33.04 -11.41
N PHE A 282 -3.74 -32.68 -10.42
CA PHE A 282 -2.31 -32.44 -10.60
C PHE A 282 -1.51 -33.73 -10.91
N ILE A 283 -2.00 -34.87 -10.41
CA ILE A 283 -1.39 -36.19 -10.61
C ILE A 283 -1.80 -36.82 -11.97
N THR A 284 -2.98 -36.49 -12.47
CA THR A 284 -3.53 -37.07 -13.72
C THR A 284 -3.03 -36.38 -14.98
N ASP A 285 -2.76 -35.08 -14.94
CA ASP A 285 -2.40 -34.29 -16.14
C ASP A 285 -0.89 -34.11 -16.37
N GLY A 286 -0.05 -34.62 -15.47
CA GLY A 286 1.41 -34.51 -15.56
C GLY A 286 1.92 -33.08 -15.29
N ILE A 287 2.93 -32.97 -14.44
CA ILE A 287 3.53 -31.69 -13.98
C ILE A 287 3.97 -30.79 -15.15
N LEU A 288 4.38 -31.38 -16.28
CA LEU A 288 4.82 -30.65 -17.47
C LEU A 288 3.65 -30.06 -18.30
N GLY A 289 2.52 -30.76 -18.41
CA GLY A 289 1.40 -30.34 -19.27
C GLY A 289 0.59 -29.19 -18.70
N SER A 290 0.46 -29.10 -17.36
CA SER A 290 -0.19 -27.96 -16.69
C SER A 290 0.69 -26.70 -16.74
N MET A 291 2.01 -26.83 -16.56
CA MET A 291 2.96 -25.72 -16.66
C MET A 291 3.05 -25.15 -18.08
N GLU A 292 3.04 -25.97 -19.12
CA GLU A 292 3.04 -25.50 -20.52
C GLU A 292 1.76 -24.73 -20.89
N ARG A 293 0.58 -25.18 -20.41
CA ARG A 293 -0.69 -24.47 -20.65
C ARG A 293 -0.75 -23.13 -19.92
N ILE A 294 -0.24 -23.06 -18.69
CA ILE A 294 -0.08 -21.79 -17.97
C ILE A 294 0.87 -20.88 -18.76
N ARG A 295 2.05 -21.36 -19.14
CA ARG A 295 3.08 -20.59 -19.86
C ARG A 295 2.63 -20.09 -21.24
N LYS A 296 1.86 -20.88 -21.99
CA LYS A 296 1.37 -20.54 -23.35
C LYS A 296 0.19 -19.56 -23.35
N PHE A 297 -0.56 -19.46 -22.25
CA PHE A 297 -1.61 -18.45 -22.04
C PHE A 297 -1.13 -17.21 -21.24
N ALA A 298 0.09 -17.24 -20.70
CA ALA A 298 0.61 -16.31 -19.70
C ALA A 298 1.38 -15.09 -20.22
N GLY A 299 1.90 -15.12 -21.45
CA GLY A 299 3.02 -14.26 -21.85
C GLY A 299 2.87 -12.77 -21.52
N ALA A 300 1.74 -12.16 -21.84
CA ALA A 300 1.48 -10.73 -21.58
C ALA A 300 0.74 -10.46 -20.24
N SER A 301 -0.17 -11.36 -19.84
CA SER A 301 -0.99 -11.19 -18.61
C SER A 301 -0.22 -11.51 -17.31
N PHE A 302 0.81 -12.35 -17.38
CA PHE A 302 1.73 -12.58 -16.25
C PHE A 302 2.75 -11.43 -16.15
N GLN A 303 3.16 -10.86 -17.27
CA GLN A 303 4.05 -9.70 -17.28
C GLN A 303 3.37 -8.48 -16.64
N SER A 304 2.08 -8.24 -16.93
CA SER A 304 1.32 -7.18 -16.26
C SER A 304 0.98 -7.47 -14.79
N LEU A 305 0.91 -8.75 -14.38
CA LEU A 305 0.82 -9.16 -12.97
C LEU A 305 2.10 -8.81 -12.20
N PHE A 306 3.27 -9.06 -12.81
CA PHE A 306 4.59 -8.86 -12.19
C PHE A 306 5.21 -7.47 -12.42
N ASP A 307 4.64 -6.62 -13.28
CA ASP A 307 5.11 -5.24 -13.45
C ASP A 307 4.75 -4.41 -12.20
N GLN A 308 5.64 -4.43 -11.22
CA GLN A 308 5.54 -3.67 -9.97
C GLN A 308 6.09 -2.25 -10.19
N MET A 309 7.12 -2.14 -11.02
CA MET A 309 7.77 -0.88 -11.37
C MET A 309 6.83 0.15 -11.98
N SER A 310 6.13 -0.19 -13.07
CA SER A 310 5.28 0.81 -13.73
C SER A 310 4.16 1.27 -12.82
N TYR A 311 3.62 0.37 -12.01
CA TYR A 311 2.55 0.68 -11.06
C TYR A 311 3.03 1.66 -9.99
N LYS A 312 4.07 1.30 -9.21
CA LYS A 312 4.59 2.14 -8.12
C LYS A 312 5.05 3.51 -8.64
N LEU A 313 5.79 3.53 -9.76
CA LEU A 313 6.25 4.79 -10.38
C LEU A 313 5.09 5.67 -10.84
N THR A 314 4.04 5.10 -11.45
CA THR A 314 2.83 5.83 -11.85
C THR A 314 2.12 6.43 -10.64
N ILE A 315 2.04 5.69 -9.53
CA ILE A 315 1.41 6.19 -8.30
C ILE A 315 2.23 7.33 -7.70
N LEU A 316 3.55 7.19 -7.54
CA LEU A 316 4.41 8.25 -7.01
C LEU A 316 4.26 9.55 -7.82
N LEU A 317 4.36 9.47 -9.15
CA LEU A 317 4.16 10.62 -10.03
C LEU A 317 2.74 11.19 -9.95
N ARG A 318 1.72 10.34 -9.83
CA ARG A 318 0.34 10.82 -9.69
C ARG A 318 0.13 11.54 -8.36
N ASP A 319 0.57 10.97 -7.25
CA ASP A 319 0.38 11.57 -5.93
C ASP A 319 1.15 12.88 -5.82
N ARG A 320 2.32 13.00 -6.46
CA ARG A 320 3.08 14.25 -6.54
C ARG A 320 2.26 15.43 -7.08
N LEU A 321 1.35 15.22 -8.04
CA LEU A 321 0.46 16.27 -8.58
C LEU A 321 -0.42 16.93 -7.51
N TYR A 322 -0.70 16.18 -6.45
CA TYR A 322 -1.56 16.55 -5.32
C TYR A 322 -0.76 17.00 -4.09
N LEU A 323 0.58 16.94 -4.14
CA LEU A 323 1.44 17.47 -3.10
C LEU A 323 1.81 18.94 -3.38
N PRO A 324 1.95 19.77 -2.34
CA PRO A 324 2.47 21.14 -2.48
C PRO A 324 3.90 21.15 -3.04
N THR A 325 4.26 22.20 -3.80
CA THR A 325 5.56 22.28 -4.48
C THR A 325 6.75 22.10 -3.56
N ASN A 326 6.70 22.68 -2.35
CA ASN A 326 7.82 22.65 -1.41
C ASN A 326 7.75 21.46 -0.43
N ALA A 327 6.77 20.56 -0.56
CA ALA A 327 6.68 19.37 0.27
C ALA A 327 7.91 18.48 0.05
N LYS A 328 8.48 18.00 1.16
CA LYS A 328 9.65 17.11 1.19
C LYS A 328 9.19 15.67 1.30
N GLU A 329 9.76 14.76 0.52
CA GLU A 329 9.36 13.36 0.50
C GLU A 329 10.41 12.46 1.17
N ILE A 330 9.94 11.58 2.06
CA ILE A 330 10.70 10.44 2.58
C ILE A 330 10.14 9.19 1.91
N LEU A 331 10.98 8.49 1.15
CA LEU A 331 10.60 7.26 0.46
C LEU A 331 11.20 6.06 1.19
N ILE A 332 10.38 5.09 1.52
CA ILE A 332 10.79 3.88 2.24
C ILE A 332 10.40 2.65 1.41
N GLY A 333 11.34 1.75 1.15
CA GLY A 333 11.12 0.52 0.37
C GLY A 333 12.08 -0.58 0.78
N ASP A 334 12.24 -1.60 -0.06
CA ASP A 334 13.13 -2.75 0.19
C ASP A 334 14.08 -3.03 -0.98
N ASN A 335 15.08 -3.90 -0.73
CA ASN A 335 16.07 -4.29 -1.74
C ASN A 335 15.68 -5.54 -2.54
N THR A 336 14.61 -6.27 -2.23
CA THR A 336 14.18 -7.47 -2.96
C THR A 336 13.39 -7.15 -4.22
N GLU A 337 12.57 -6.10 -4.17
CA GLU A 337 11.83 -5.58 -5.30
C GLU A 337 12.64 -4.51 -6.04
N SER A 338 11.97 -3.68 -6.84
CA SER A 338 12.59 -2.68 -7.71
C SER A 338 12.56 -1.28 -7.09
N ASP A 339 12.27 -1.14 -5.79
CA ASP A 339 12.01 0.15 -5.11
C ASP A 339 13.18 1.12 -5.22
N TYR A 340 14.40 0.64 -4.99
CA TYR A 340 15.61 1.45 -5.12
C TYR A 340 15.80 2.02 -6.54
N LEU A 341 15.40 1.29 -7.59
CA LEU A 341 15.40 1.83 -8.96
C LEU A 341 14.21 2.76 -9.20
N ILE A 342 13.01 2.40 -8.73
CA ILE A 342 11.78 3.19 -8.88
C ILE A 342 11.98 4.59 -8.29
N PHE A 343 12.56 4.69 -7.09
CA PHE A 343 12.81 5.97 -6.42
C PHE A 343 13.86 6.81 -7.15
N ILE A 344 14.88 6.20 -7.77
CA ILE A 344 15.83 6.93 -8.61
C ILE A 344 15.14 7.43 -9.89
N LEU A 345 14.37 6.59 -10.58
CA LEU A 345 13.64 6.99 -11.79
C LEU A 345 12.64 8.10 -11.52
N TYR A 346 11.91 8.03 -10.41
CA TYR A 346 11.01 9.08 -9.96
C TYR A 346 11.72 10.43 -9.86
N GLN A 347 12.86 10.49 -9.15
CA GLN A 347 13.66 11.71 -9.02
C GLN A 347 14.17 12.23 -10.38
N TYR A 348 14.61 11.36 -11.27
CA TYR A 348 15.08 11.73 -12.62
C TYR A 348 13.99 12.37 -13.48
N ILE A 349 12.78 11.82 -13.40
CA ILE A 349 11.62 12.31 -14.14
C ILE A 349 11.19 13.69 -13.60
N LEU A 350 11.22 13.88 -12.27
CA LEU A 350 10.92 15.16 -11.63
C LEU A 350 11.96 16.24 -11.98
N CYS A 351 13.25 15.89 -11.98
CA CYS A 351 14.34 16.81 -12.32
C CYS A 351 14.45 17.12 -13.83
N GLY A 352 13.58 16.57 -14.67
CA GLY A 352 13.65 16.74 -16.13
C GLY A 352 14.89 16.10 -16.77
N LYS A 353 15.61 15.21 -16.08
CA LYS A 353 16.82 14.54 -16.59
C LYS A 353 16.47 13.50 -17.68
N MET A 354 15.24 13.01 -17.70
CA MET A 354 14.67 12.19 -18.78
C MET A 354 13.25 12.67 -19.08
N GLN A 355 12.94 12.99 -20.34
CA GLN A 355 11.63 13.54 -20.70
C GLN A 355 11.18 13.21 -22.13
N GLY A 356 9.91 13.50 -22.41
CA GLY A 356 9.31 13.35 -23.73
C GLY A 356 9.47 11.93 -24.28
N LYS A 357 9.70 11.85 -25.60
CA LYS A 357 9.80 10.57 -26.30
C LYS A 357 10.98 9.71 -25.83
N GLU A 358 12.08 10.34 -25.40
CA GLU A 358 13.24 9.63 -24.87
C GLU A 358 12.88 8.82 -23.62
N LEU A 359 12.14 9.44 -22.68
CA LEU A 359 11.65 8.75 -21.48
C LEU A 359 10.70 7.61 -21.85
N GLU A 360 9.76 7.82 -22.77
CA GLU A 360 8.81 6.77 -23.18
C GLU A 360 9.54 5.58 -23.82
N ASP A 361 10.47 5.84 -24.76
CA ASP A 361 11.25 4.81 -25.45
C ASP A 361 12.19 4.07 -24.49
N TYR A 362 12.75 4.77 -23.50
CA TYR A 362 13.56 4.19 -22.42
C TYR A 362 12.73 3.23 -21.57
N LEU A 363 11.62 3.72 -20.99
CA LEU A 363 10.76 2.92 -20.11
C LEU A 363 10.23 1.67 -20.83
N TYR A 364 9.84 1.80 -22.10
CA TYR A 364 9.34 0.67 -22.88
C TYR A 364 10.40 -0.43 -23.12
N ARG A 365 11.69 -0.06 -23.18
CA ARG A 365 12.80 -1.02 -23.35
C ARG A 365 13.36 -1.51 -22.02
N LEU A 366 13.04 -0.82 -20.93
CA LEU A 366 13.52 -1.18 -19.61
C LEU A 366 13.01 -2.58 -19.26
N ASN A 367 13.95 -3.46 -18.95
CA ASN A 367 13.69 -4.78 -18.41
C ASN A 367 14.60 -4.95 -17.20
N PHE A 368 14.04 -4.73 -16.02
CA PHE A 368 14.78 -4.79 -14.78
C PHE A 368 14.59 -6.17 -14.12
N LEU A 369 15.71 -6.77 -13.69
CA LEU A 369 15.77 -8.10 -13.05
C LEU A 369 15.05 -9.23 -13.81
N GLY A 370 14.79 -9.05 -15.11
CA GLY A 370 14.03 -10.00 -15.94
C GLY A 370 12.55 -10.12 -15.61
N ARG A 371 11.99 -9.19 -14.81
CA ARG A 371 10.63 -9.27 -14.24
C ARG A 371 9.75 -8.08 -14.64
N ASP A 372 10.35 -6.90 -14.78
CA ASP A 372 9.63 -5.63 -14.97
C ASP A 372 9.74 -5.15 -16.42
N ALA A 373 8.86 -5.61 -17.30
CA ALA A 373 8.72 -4.99 -18.61
C ALA A 373 7.52 -4.05 -18.62
N ILE A 374 7.77 -2.81 -19.03
CA ILE A 374 6.76 -1.77 -19.02
C ILE A 374 6.03 -1.75 -20.36
N THR A 375 4.69 -1.76 -20.29
CA THR A 375 3.88 -1.62 -21.51
C THR A 375 4.01 -0.23 -22.11
N ARG A 376 3.80 -0.10 -23.42
CA ARG A 376 3.88 1.20 -24.08
C ARG A 376 2.86 2.21 -23.54
N ASP A 377 1.66 1.75 -23.18
CA ASP A 377 0.65 2.59 -22.55
C ASP A 377 1.08 3.06 -21.16
N ALA A 378 1.69 2.18 -20.35
CA ALA A 378 2.21 2.58 -19.05
C ALA A 378 3.37 3.58 -19.17
N ALA A 379 4.30 3.35 -20.10
CA ALA A 379 5.39 4.30 -20.40
C ALA A 379 4.84 5.68 -20.82
N ARG A 380 3.79 5.69 -21.66
CA ARG A 380 3.09 6.92 -22.08
C ARG A 380 2.50 7.67 -20.88
N ILE A 381 1.80 6.95 -19.98
CA ILE A 381 1.19 7.53 -18.77
C ILE A 381 2.25 8.11 -17.84
N ILE A 382 3.33 7.37 -17.59
CA ILE A 382 4.45 7.84 -16.74
C ILE A 382 5.05 9.12 -17.30
N ARG A 383 5.26 9.18 -18.63
CA ARG A 383 5.77 10.36 -19.32
C ARG A 383 4.82 11.56 -19.20
N GLU A 384 3.52 11.37 -19.38
CA GLU A 384 2.49 12.41 -19.21
C GLU A 384 2.46 12.96 -17.78
N LEU A 385 2.46 12.07 -16.78
CA LEU A 385 2.49 12.48 -15.38
C LEU A 385 3.78 13.24 -15.05
N GLY A 386 4.94 12.79 -15.57
CA GLY A 386 6.21 13.50 -15.39
C GLY A 386 6.18 14.91 -15.97
N GLU A 387 5.67 15.08 -17.20
CA GLU A 387 5.49 16.39 -17.83
C GLU A 387 4.53 17.28 -17.03
N GLU A 388 3.42 16.73 -16.55
CA GLU A 388 2.45 17.47 -15.74
C GLU A 388 3.03 17.92 -14.40
N ASN A 389 3.79 17.05 -13.71
CA ASN A 389 4.49 17.42 -12.48
C ASN A 389 5.45 18.58 -12.70
N ARG A 390 6.25 18.55 -13.77
CA ARG A 390 7.18 19.64 -14.08
C ARG A 390 6.47 20.92 -14.48
N ASN A 391 5.33 20.84 -15.17
CA ASN A 391 4.51 22.01 -15.47
C ASN A 391 3.98 22.70 -14.20
N ILE A 392 3.72 21.92 -13.13
CA ILE A 392 3.18 22.44 -11.87
C ILE A 392 4.31 22.91 -10.93
N HIS A 393 5.36 22.11 -10.78
CA HIS A 393 6.37 22.28 -9.73
C HIS A 393 7.72 22.81 -10.26
N GLY A 394 7.90 22.86 -11.59
CA GLY A 394 9.20 23.02 -12.22
C GLY A 394 10.04 21.74 -12.15
N ASP A 395 11.29 21.83 -12.60
CA ASP A 395 12.27 20.74 -12.55
C ASP A 395 12.84 20.58 -11.13
N LEU A 396 11.97 20.24 -10.17
CA LEU A 396 12.28 20.19 -8.74
C LEU A 396 12.22 18.76 -8.23
N ASN A 397 13.31 18.31 -7.58
CA ASN A 397 13.28 17.09 -6.77
C ASN A 397 12.69 17.38 -5.39
N SER A 398 11.58 16.74 -5.05
CA SER A 398 10.97 16.82 -3.72
C SER A 398 11.51 15.78 -2.75
N VAL A 399 12.17 14.72 -3.24
CA VAL A 399 12.72 13.66 -2.40
C VAL A 399 13.85 14.22 -1.55
N SER A 400 13.73 14.06 -0.24
CA SER A 400 14.76 14.48 0.71
C SER A 400 15.54 13.29 1.28
N LEU A 401 14.89 12.13 1.38
CA LEU A 401 15.50 10.92 1.94
C LEU A 401 14.91 9.67 1.30
N VAL A 402 15.78 8.69 1.01
CA VAL A 402 15.38 7.38 0.48
C VAL A 402 15.98 6.30 1.37
N LEU A 403 15.11 5.52 2.01
CA LEU A 403 15.47 4.45 2.94
C LEU A 403 15.10 3.11 2.31
N ILE A 404 16.06 2.18 2.23
CA ILE A 404 15.84 0.86 1.66
C ILE A 404 16.16 -0.19 2.71
N ASN A 405 15.17 -1.01 3.02
CA ASN A 405 15.32 -2.11 3.97
C ASN A 405 16.19 -3.19 3.33
N LYS A 406 17.28 -3.52 4.01
CA LYS A 406 18.17 -4.59 3.61
C LYS A 406 17.63 -5.92 4.12
N THR A 407 17.12 -6.71 3.19
CA THR A 407 16.69 -8.09 3.45
C THR A 407 17.84 -9.07 3.18
N VAL A 408 17.72 -10.28 3.72
CA VAL A 408 18.69 -11.38 3.53
C VAL A 408 18.77 -11.85 2.07
N HIS A 409 17.67 -11.70 1.32
CA HIS A 409 17.53 -12.28 -0.01
C HIS A 409 17.60 -11.27 -1.16
N GLY A 410 17.56 -9.97 -0.85
CA GLY A 410 17.76 -8.92 -1.84
C GLY A 410 19.25 -8.74 -2.18
N PRO A 411 19.56 -8.16 -3.35
CA PRO A 411 20.90 -7.71 -3.70
C PRO A 411 21.55 -6.87 -2.59
N ASP A 412 22.85 -7.04 -2.43
CA ASP A 412 23.65 -6.15 -1.58
C ASP A 412 23.86 -4.78 -2.25
N GLN A 413 24.55 -3.87 -1.57
CA GLN A 413 24.76 -2.52 -2.06
C GLN A 413 25.53 -2.48 -3.40
N GLU A 414 26.55 -3.31 -3.58
CA GLU A 414 27.34 -3.31 -4.83
C GLU A 414 26.50 -3.82 -5.99
N GLU A 415 25.74 -4.89 -5.77
CA GLU A 415 24.81 -5.44 -6.77
C GLU A 415 23.69 -4.45 -7.10
N MET A 416 23.11 -3.76 -6.11
CA MET A 416 22.11 -2.71 -6.34
C MET A 416 22.68 -1.55 -7.19
N HIS A 417 23.91 -1.11 -6.91
CA HIS A 417 24.58 -0.08 -7.71
C HIS A 417 24.76 -0.54 -9.16
N TRP A 418 25.25 -1.77 -9.35
CA TRP A 418 25.43 -2.37 -10.66
C TRP A 418 24.11 -2.49 -11.43
N ASN A 419 23.05 -2.95 -10.75
CA ASN A 419 21.72 -3.09 -11.30
C ASN A 419 21.17 -1.75 -11.80
N ILE A 420 21.31 -0.67 -11.00
CA ILE A 420 20.89 0.67 -11.42
C ILE A 420 21.72 1.17 -12.60
N GLN A 421 23.05 1.08 -12.52
CA GLN A 421 23.93 1.55 -13.60
C GLN A 421 23.69 0.81 -14.91
N SER A 422 23.38 -0.48 -14.85
CA SER A 422 23.04 -1.31 -16.01
C SER A 422 21.65 -1.01 -16.57
N ALA A 423 20.73 -0.52 -15.72
CA ALA A 423 19.38 -0.15 -16.10
C ALA A 423 19.32 1.23 -16.77
N LEU A 424 20.11 2.20 -16.28
CA LEU A 424 20.09 3.58 -16.78
C LEU A 424 20.85 3.73 -18.11
N PRO A 425 20.52 4.74 -18.94
CA PRO A 425 21.25 5.05 -20.17
C PRO A 425 22.74 5.31 -19.92
N ALA A 426 23.58 4.94 -20.89
CA ALA A 426 25.03 5.09 -20.78
C ALA A 426 25.47 6.55 -20.52
N GLY A 427 26.41 6.74 -19.60
CA GLY A 427 26.93 8.05 -19.21
C GLY A 427 26.15 8.73 -18.07
N ILE A 428 25.06 8.11 -17.61
CA ILE A 428 24.30 8.56 -16.45
C ILE A 428 24.78 7.83 -15.20
N ASP A 429 25.28 8.58 -14.22
CA ASP A 429 25.62 8.07 -12.89
C ASP A 429 24.76 8.81 -11.85
N PRO A 430 23.69 8.19 -11.31
CA PRO A 430 22.80 8.86 -10.37
C PRO A 430 23.48 9.21 -9.06
N PHE A 431 24.53 8.50 -8.68
CA PHE A 431 25.21 8.68 -7.41
C PHE A 431 26.21 9.86 -7.43
N LYS A 432 26.48 10.43 -8.61
CA LYS A 432 27.34 11.62 -8.77
C LYS A 432 26.56 12.91 -9.01
N GLN A 433 25.23 12.83 -9.14
CA GLN A 433 24.39 14.00 -9.40
C GLN A 433 23.96 14.63 -8.08
N LYS A 434 24.13 15.95 -7.95
CA LYS A 434 23.84 16.66 -6.69
C LYS A 434 22.35 16.77 -6.41
N GLU A 435 21.54 16.75 -7.45
CA GLU A 435 20.09 16.91 -7.38
C GLU A 435 19.36 15.60 -7.06
N ILE A 436 20.07 14.46 -7.05
CA ILE A 436 19.53 13.14 -6.78
C ILE A 436 19.96 12.68 -5.40
N HIS A 437 18.99 12.30 -4.58
CA HIS A 437 19.24 11.71 -3.27
C HIS A 437 19.40 10.20 -3.45
N PRO A 438 20.60 9.63 -3.22
CA PRO A 438 20.81 8.20 -3.29
C PRO A 438 20.06 7.50 -2.16
N TYR A 439 19.78 6.22 -2.35
CA TYR A 439 19.22 5.40 -1.28
C TYR A 439 20.24 5.10 -0.20
N ILE A 440 19.74 4.92 1.02
CA ILE A 440 20.52 4.41 2.15
C ILE A 440 20.00 3.01 2.45
N LEU A 441 20.85 2.01 2.22
CA LEU A 441 20.57 0.61 2.47
C LEU A 441 20.95 0.27 3.91
N THR A 442 19.99 -0.16 4.72
CA THR A 442 20.21 -0.52 6.14
C THR A 442 19.13 -1.47 6.65
N GLU A 443 19.36 -2.11 7.79
CA GLU A 443 18.47 -3.14 8.35
C GLU A 443 17.35 -2.54 9.21
N GLY A 444 16.12 -2.60 8.69
CA GLY A 444 14.87 -2.40 9.43
C GLY A 444 14.73 -1.07 10.18
N ALA A 445 13.84 -1.07 11.17
CA ALA A 445 13.52 0.11 11.96
C ALA A 445 14.73 0.73 12.69
N PRO A 446 15.67 -0.03 13.29
CA PRO A 446 16.84 0.55 13.94
C PRO A 446 17.74 1.33 12.97
N GLY A 447 18.04 0.73 11.80
CA GLY A 447 18.87 1.39 10.79
C GLY A 447 18.21 2.68 10.30
N PHE A 448 16.92 2.62 9.99
CA PHE A 448 16.14 3.80 9.60
C PHE A 448 16.11 4.87 10.70
N ALA A 449 15.95 4.47 11.96
CA ALA A 449 15.92 5.40 13.08
C ALA A 449 17.25 6.16 13.23
N VAL A 450 18.40 5.49 13.05
CA VAL A 450 19.73 6.14 13.08
C VAL A 450 19.84 7.17 11.96
N VAL A 451 19.45 6.79 10.73
CA VAL A 451 19.53 7.68 9.57
C VAL A 451 18.62 8.91 9.74
N LEU A 452 17.40 8.70 10.23
CA LEU A 452 16.46 9.79 10.48
C LEU A 452 16.92 10.71 11.62
N GLN A 453 17.64 10.18 12.61
CA GLN A 453 18.23 10.98 13.68
C GLN A 453 19.34 11.90 13.15
N ASP A 454 20.26 11.35 12.35
CA ASP A 454 21.33 12.13 11.73
C ASP A 454 20.78 13.24 10.80
N ASN A 455 19.69 12.93 10.09
CA ASN A 455 18.99 13.89 9.24
C ASN A 455 18.12 14.90 10.02
N GLY A 456 18.15 14.88 11.37
CA GLY A 456 17.43 15.80 12.24
C GLY A 456 15.90 15.64 12.21
N ILE A 457 15.40 14.50 11.73
CA ILE A 457 13.98 14.17 11.67
C ILE A 457 13.52 13.54 12.97
N LEU A 458 14.34 12.65 13.56
CA LEU A 458 14.08 12.05 14.86
C LEU A 458 15.05 12.57 15.92
N ASP A 459 14.58 12.68 17.16
CA ASP A 459 15.47 12.87 18.29
C ASP A 459 15.90 11.52 18.89
N THR A 460 16.93 11.54 19.74
CA THR A 460 17.43 10.35 20.43
C THR A 460 16.34 9.64 21.24
N SER A 461 15.36 10.36 21.79
CA SER A 461 14.30 9.76 22.61
C SER A 461 13.31 8.97 21.76
N ALA A 462 12.98 9.46 20.56
CA ALA A 462 12.20 8.75 19.56
C ALA A 462 12.89 7.46 19.12
N VAL A 463 14.20 7.52 18.86
CA VAL A 463 15.00 6.33 18.52
C VAL A 463 14.94 5.29 19.63
N PHE A 464 15.08 5.69 20.90
CA PHE A 464 14.94 4.76 22.02
C PHE A 464 13.55 4.14 22.12
N ARG A 465 12.48 4.89 21.86
CA ARG A 465 11.11 4.33 21.84
C ARG A 465 10.94 3.27 20.76
N ILE A 466 11.44 3.53 19.55
CA ILE A 466 11.40 2.57 18.43
C ILE A 466 12.13 1.28 18.81
N VAL A 467 13.36 1.42 19.30
CA VAL A 467 14.22 0.29 19.66
C VAL A 467 13.66 -0.49 20.86
N ALA A 468 13.09 0.20 21.84
CA ALA A 468 12.49 -0.44 23.02
C ALA A 468 11.23 -1.25 22.67
N GLU A 469 10.42 -0.79 21.71
CA GLU A 469 9.24 -1.54 21.25
C GLU A 469 9.60 -2.86 20.55
N MET A 470 10.81 -2.98 20.02
CA MET A 470 11.28 -4.24 19.43
C MET A 470 11.53 -5.33 20.46
N ALA A 471 11.76 -4.96 21.73
CA ALA A 471 12.02 -5.94 22.78
C ALA A 471 10.77 -6.79 23.03
N GLY A 472 10.92 -8.11 22.92
CA GLY A 472 9.80 -9.05 23.04
C GLY A 472 9.06 -9.34 21.74
N GLU A 473 9.37 -8.64 20.64
CA GLU A 473 8.83 -8.98 19.32
C GLU A 473 9.48 -10.25 18.75
N TRP A 474 8.78 -10.91 17.83
CA TRP A 474 9.23 -12.15 17.21
C TRP A 474 9.87 -11.87 15.84
N MET A 475 11.07 -12.40 15.60
CA MET A 475 11.74 -12.35 14.31
C MET A 475 12.51 -13.64 14.02
N GLU A 476 12.39 -14.17 12.81
CA GLU A 476 13.14 -15.35 12.33
C GLU A 476 13.15 -16.56 13.29
N GLY A 477 12.04 -16.80 13.99
CA GLY A 477 11.89 -17.95 14.89
C GLY A 477 12.42 -17.74 16.31
N LYS A 478 12.79 -16.51 16.71
CA LYS A 478 13.22 -16.16 18.07
C LYS A 478 12.55 -14.87 18.54
N VAL A 479 12.45 -14.72 19.87
CA VAL A 479 12.07 -13.44 20.50
C VAL A 479 13.31 -12.55 20.56
N ILE A 480 13.13 -11.26 20.26
CA ILE A 480 14.18 -10.25 20.39
C ILE A 480 14.37 -9.93 21.87
N ASP A 481 15.46 -10.44 22.45
CA ASP A 481 15.91 -10.05 23.78
C ASP A 481 16.91 -8.88 23.72
N SER A 482 17.35 -8.41 24.88
CA SER A 482 18.29 -7.29 24.99
C SER A 482 19.65 -7.58 24.33
N THR A 483 20.09 -8.84 24.30
CA THR A 483 21.37 -9.23 23.69
C THR A 483 21.25 -9.20 22.17
N ALA A 484 20.17 -9.79 21.63
CA ALA A 484 19.84 -9.78 20.21
C ALA A 484 19.68 -8.35 19.69
N LEU A 485 19.02 -7.47 20.45
CA LEU A 485 18.84 -6.06 20.09
C LEU A 485 20.19 -5.32 20.01
N MET A 486 21.07 -5.55 20.99
CA MET A 486 22.42 -4.98 20.99
C MET A 486 23.27 -5.48 19.83
N GLU A 487 23.22 -6.78 19.53
CA GLU A 487 23.94 -7.38 18.40
C GLU A 487 23.41 -6.83 17.07
N TRP A 488 22.08 -6.70 16.93
CA TRP A 488 21.47 -6.14 15.74
C TRP A 488 21.96 -4.71 15.49
N ILE A 489 21.89 -3.84 16.50
CA ILE A 489 22.33 -2.44 16.35
C ILE A 489 23.83 -2.37 16.04
N GLN A 490 24.66 -3.21 16.67
CA GLN A 490 26.10 -3.29 16.37
C GLN A 490 26.38 -3.70 14.92
N ASN A 491 25.55 -4.55 14.35
CA ASN A 491 25.73 -5.10 13.01
C ASN A 491 25.01 -4.30 11.91
N LEU A 492 24.37 -3.16 12.23
CA LEU A 492 23.75 -2.31 11.22
C LEU A 492 24.76 -1.88 10.16
N THR A 493 24.38 -2.10 8.91
CA THR A 493 25.01 -1.57 7.72
C THR A 493 24.58 -0.12 7.58
N LEU A 494 25.50 0.79 7.84
CA LEU A 494 25.29 2.22 7.68
C LEU A 494 26.49 2.82 6.95
N PRO A 495 26.27 3.83 6.09
CA PRO A 495 27.36 4.63 5.53
C PRO A 495 28.25 5.22 6.65
N GLY A 496 29.52 5.51 6.34
CA GLY A 496 30.54 5.84 7.35
C GLY A 496 30.26 7.11 8.17
N ASP A 497 29.41 7.97 7.65
CA ASP A 497 28.91 9.22 8.23
C ASP A 497 27.95 9.01 9.43
N TYR A 498 27.30 7.85 9.55
CA TYR A 498 26.27 7.59 10.59
C TYR A 498 26.80 6.83 11.84
N GLN A 499 28.13 6.64 11.95
CA GLN A 499 28.69 5.82 13.03
C GLN A 499 28.55 6.48 14.41
N ASN A 500 28.59 7.81 14.48
CA ASN A 500 28.48 8.54 15.76
C ASN A 500 27.09 8.35 16.40
N GLU A 501 26.04 8.43 15.60
CA GLU A 501 24.64 8.29 16.02
C GLU A 501 24.37 6.84 16.45
N LYS A 502 24.89 5.87 15.70
CA LYS A 502 24.88 4.46 16.06
C LYS A 502 25.54 4.21 17.43
N ASP A 503 26.73 4.78 17.65
CA ASP A 503 27.46 4.63 18.92
C ASP A 503 26.69 5.23 20.09
N LEU A 504 26.03 6.37 19.89
CA LEU A 504 25.21 7.04 20.90
C LEU A 504 24.02 6.17 21.35
N ILE A 505 23.36 5.50 20.41
CA ILE A 505 22.27 4.55 20.71
C ILE A 505 22.81 3.35 21.49
N LEU A 506 23.93 2.77 21.05
CA LEU A 506 24.57 1.64 21.72
C LEU A 506 24.99 1.97 23.15
N GLU A 507 25.51 3.18 23.40
CA GLU A 507 25.85 3.62 24.74
C GLU A 507 24.63 3.78 25.64
N GLY A 508 23.54 4.36 25.12
CA GLY A 508 22.32 4.54 25.91
C GLY A 508 21.64 3.21 26.24
N LEU A 509 21.62 2.25 25.31
CA LEU A 509 21.12 0.89 25.59
C LEU A 509 21.97 0.18 26.65
N LYS A 510 23.30 0.25 26.56
CA LYS A 510 24.19 -0.30 27.59
C LYS A 510 23.92 0.31 28.97
N LYS A 511 23.60 1.61 29.04
CA LYS A 511 23.26 2.28 30.30
C LYS A 511 21.89 1.85 30.83
N ALA A 512 20.91 1.62 29.96
CA ALA A 512 19.57 1.15 30.32
C ALA A 512 19.62 -0.29 30.88
N LEU A 513 20.29 -1.20 30.17
CA LEU A 513 20.41 -2.61 30.59
C LEU A 513 21.15 -2.78 31.92
N LYS A 514 22.21 -2.00 32.15
CA LYS A 514 22.92 -1.98 33.44
C LYS A 514 22.07 -1.49 34.61
N LYS A 515 21.04 -0.67 34.37
CA LYS A 515 20.14 -0.20 35.43
C LYS A 515 19.11 -1.27 35.81
N GLU A 516 18.68 -2.12 34.87
CA GLU A 516 17.77 -3.23 35.13
C GLU A 516 18.43 -4.38 35.89
N GLU A 517 19.73 -4.65 35.70
CA GLU A 517 20.47 -5.68 36.45
C GLU A 517 20.74 -5.31 37.93
N ILE A 518 20.60 -4.03 38.28
CA ILE A 518 20.87 -3.50 39.63
C ILE A 518 19.55 -3.30 40.42
N SER A 519 18.41 -3.41 39.75
CA SER A 519 17.06 -3.24 40.33
C SER A 519 16.35 -4.57 40.48
#